data_AF-A0A4T0U070-F1
#
_entry.id   AF-A0A4T0U070-F1
#
_cell.length_a   1.000
_cell.length_b   1.000
_cell.length_c   1.000
_cell.angle_alpha   90.00
_cell.angle_beta   90.00
_cell.angle_gamma   90.00
#
_symmetry.space_group_name_H-M   'P 1'
#
loop_
_entity.id
_entity.type
_entity.pdbx_description
1 polymer ?
#
loop_
_entity_poly.entity_id
_entity_poly.type
_entity_poly.pdbx_seq_one_letter_code
_entity_poly.pdbx_strand_id
1 'polypeptide(L)'
;MPYQKTITLNKRSKGCHLVTEEVVNQLRDGISNTQVGLLNLFIKHTSAALTINENFDYTVRTDMDMALDRVVPESLPWEHVDEGPEHLARNLSHRV
;
A
#
# COMPACT_ATOMS: atom_id res chain seq x y z
N MET A 1 14.39 -21.14 -12.17
CA MET A 1 13.43 -21.00 -11.05
C MET A 1 12.96 -19.55 -11.00
N PRO A 2 11.71 -19.27 -10.61
CA PRO A 2 11.26 -17.90 -10.41
C PRO A 2 12.12 -17.23 -9.32
N TYR A 3 12.48 -15.97 -9.52
CA TYR A 3 13.14 -15.16 -8.50
C TYR A 3 12.12 -14.74 -7.44
N GLN A 4 12.44 -14.95 -6.17
CA GLN A 4 11.60 -14.54 -5.06
C GLN A 4 12.46 -13.88 -3.98
N LYS A 5 12.02 -12.71 -3.51
CA LYS A 5 12.67 -11.96 -2.45
C LYS A 5 11.63 -11.31 -1.54
N THR A 6 11.85 -11.40 -0.23
CA THR A 6 11.10 -10.59 0.74
C THR A 6 11.81 -9.25 0.86
N ILE A 7 11.05 -8.16 0.73
CA ILE A 7 11.54 -6.78 0.84
C ILE A 7 10.81 -6.09 2.00
N THR A 8 11.43 -5.08 2.58
CA THR A 8 10.84 -4.30 3.69
C THR A 8 10.68 -2.87 3.24
N LEU A 9 9.47 -2.34 3.35
CA LEU A 9 9.21 -0.92 3.08
C LEU A 9 9.39 -0.10 4.36
N ASN A 10 9.84 1.14 4.20
CA ASN A 10 9.96 2.10 5.27
C ASN A 10 8.60 2.35 5.92
N LYS A 11 8.61 2.54 7.25
CA LYS A 11 7.41 2.91 8.02
C LYS A 11 6.93 4.29 7.57
N ARG A 12 5.62 4.42 7.40
CA ARG A 12 4.96 5.67 7.01
C ARG A 12 3.72 5.87 7.88
N SER A 13 3.29 7.12 8.01
CA SER A 13 2.01 7.47 8.63
C SER A 13 0.87 7.12 7.68
N LYS A 14 -0.36 7.00 8.20
CA LYS A 14 -1.58 6.82 7.40
C LYS A 14 -1.58 7.72 6.15
N GLY A 15 -1.85 7.13 4.98
CA GLY A 15 -1.98 7.86 3.72
C GLY A 15 -1.65 7.00 2.51
N CYS A 16 -1.52 7.65 1.34
CA CYS A 16 -1.09 7.02 0.09
C CYS A 16 0.33 7.47 -0.27
N HIS A 17 1.25 6.51 -0.44
CA HIS A 17 2.67 6.79 -0.63
C HIS A 17 3.24 6.14 -1.87
N LEU A 18 4.21 6.81 -2.48
CA LEU A 18 5.01 6.23 -3.55
C LEU A 18 6.07 5.31 -2.95
N VAL A 19 6.07 4.07 -3.44
CA VAL A 19 7.01 3.02 -3.02
C VAL A 19 7.80 2.44 -4.21
N THR A 20 7.60 2.97 -5.42
CA THR A 20 8.18 2.42 -6.66
C THR A 20 9.71 2.33 -6.60
N GLU A 21 10.40 3.42 -6.25
CA GLU A 21 11.87 3.42 -6.19
C GLU A 21 12.39 2.46 -5.12
N GLU A 22 11.72 2.42 -3.97
CA GLU A 22 12.07 1.53 -2.86
C GLU A 22 11.94 0.05 -3.25
N VAL A 23 10.85 -0.30 -3.94
CA VAL A 23 10.61 -1.65 -4.47
C VAL A 23 11.64 -2.00 -5.53
N VAL A 24 11.86 -1.12 -6.52
CA VAL A 24 12.81 -1.36 -7.63
C VAL A 24 14.24 -1.53 -7.11
N ASN A 25 14.66 -0.70 -6.16
CA ASN A 25 16.01 -0.79 -5.60
C ASN A 25 16.22 -2.11 -4.85
N GLN A 26 15.22 -2.59 -4.11
CA GLN A 26 15.33 -3.87 -3.40
C GLN A 26 15.21 -5.09 -4.31
N LEU A 27 14.54 -4.98 -5.46
CA LEU A 27 14.37 -6.08 -6.43
C LEU A 27 15.39 -6.09 -7.58
N ARG A 28 16.28 -5.08 -7.65
CA ARG A 28 17.24 -4.86 -8.74
C ARG A 28 18.00 -6.12 -9.17
N ASP A 29 18.47 -6.91 -8.21
CA ASP A 29 19.24 -8.14 -8.46
C ASP A 29 18.44 -9.19 -9.26
N GLY A 30 17.13 -9.27 -9.03
CA GLY A 30 16.26 -10.26 -9.67
C GLY A 30 15.67 -9.82 -11.00
N ILE A 31 15.52 -8.51 -11.21
CA ILE A 31 14.87 -7.97 -12.41
C ILE A 31 15.88 -7.48 -13.47
N SER A 32 17.13 -7.22 -13.11
CA SER A 32 18.14 -6.60 -13.99
C SER A 32 18.40 -7.37 -15.29
N ASN A 33 18.33 -8.70 -15.26
CA ASN A 33 18.54 -9.57 -16.43
C ASN A 33 17.23 -10.05 -17.08
N THR A 34 16.08 -9.50 -16.66
CA THR A 34 14.76 -9.89 -17.16
C THR A 34 14.24 -8.81 -18.12
N GLN A 35 14.24 -9.09 -19.43
CA GLN A 35 13.64 -8.17 -20.42
C GLN A 35 12.11 -8.18 -20.38
N VAL A 36 11.50 -9.36 -20.25
CA VAL A 36 10.05 -9.55 -20.22
C VAL A 36 9.74 -10.61 -19.17
N GLY A 37 8.76 -10.34 -18.31
CA GLY A 37 8.35 -11.25 -17.26
C GLY A 37 7.09 -10.79 -16.54
N LEU A 38 6.71 -11.53 -15.51
CA LEU A 38 5.59 -11.21 -14.63
C LEU A 38 6.13 -10.91 -13.23
N LEU A 39 5.73 -9.76 -12.68
CA LEU A 39 6.04 -9.38 -11.30
C LEU A 39 4.78 -9.53 -10.43
N ASN A 40 4.86 -10.37 -9.41
CA ASN A 40 3.83 -10.48 -8.38
C ASN A 40 4.32 -9.81 -7.09
N LEU A 41 3.63 -8.76 -6.66
CA LEU A 41 3.88 -8.10 -5.37
C LEU A 41 2.77 -8.48 -4.40
N PHE A 42 3.16 -9.07 -3.26
CA PHE A 42 2.23 -9.46 -2.21
C PHE A 42 2.55 -8.72 -0.92
N ILE A 43 1.58 -8.00 -0.39
CA ILE A 43 1.70 -7.31 0.90
C ILE A 43 1.35 -8.27 2.03
N LYS A 44 2.29 -8.43 2.98
CA LYS A 44 2.13 -9.36 4.13
C LYS A 44 1.51 -8.69 5.36
N HIS A 45 0.81 -7.57 5.16
CA HIS A 45 0.15 -6.80 6.21
C HIS A 45 -1.34 -6.69 5.92
N THR A 46 -2.17 -6.85 6.94
CA THR A 46 -3.64 -6.77 6.82
C THR A 46 -4.16 -5.34 6.80
N SER A 47 -3.35 -4.36 7.22
CA SER A 47 -3.73 -2.96 7.32
C SER A 47 -3.24 -2.08 6.17
N ALA A 48 -2.64 -2.67 5.14
CA ALA A 48 -2.03 -1.95 4.03
C ALA A 48 -2.30 -2.66 2.70
N ALA A 49 -2.43 -1.91 1.62
CA ALA A 49 -2.63 -2.41 0.26
C ALA A 49 -1.62 -1.77 -0.71
N LEU A 50 -1.37 -2.48 -1.81
CA LEU A 50 -0.64 -1.96 -2.96
C LEU A 50 -1.64 -1.60 -4.06
N THR A 51 -1.49 -0.40 -4.62
CA THR A 51 -2.30 0.07 -5.74
C THR A 51 -1.38 0.60 -6.85
N ILE A 52 -1.88 0.62 -8.07
CA ILE A 52 -1.22 1.22 -9.23
C ILE A 52 -2.11 2.38 -9.67
N ASN A 53 -1.52 3.58 -9.74
CA ASN A 53 -2.23 4.80 -10.11
C ASN A 53 -1.29 5.77 -10.84
N GLU A 54 -1.84 6.85 -11.37
CA GLU A 54 -1.09 7.96 -11.95
C GLU A 54 -0.15 8.60 -10.92
N ASN A 55 1.05 8.97 -11.37
CA ASN A 55 2.06 9.66 -10.56
C ASN A 55 2.59 10.94 -11.24
N PHE A 56 1.78 11.54 -12.12
CA PHE A 56 2.13 12.81 -12.75
C PHE A 56 1.72 14.00 -11.88
N ASP A 57 0.49 13.97 -11.34
CA ASP A 57 -0.02 14.98 -10.44
C ASP A 57 0.07 14.53 -8.98
N TYR A 58 0.70 15.36 -8.14
CA TYR A 58 0.83 15.08 -6.71
C TYR A 58 -0.51 15.10 -5.98
N THR A 59 -1.54 15.76 -6.53
CA THR A 59 -2.88 15.86 -5.95
C THR A 59 -3.62 14.54 -5.95
N VAL A 60 -3.30 13.61 -6.87
CA VAL A 60 -3.90 12.27 -6.95
C VAL A 60 -3.76 11.53 -5.62
N ARG A 61 -2.64 11.69 -4.91
CA ARG A 61 -2.45 11.05 -3.60
C ARG A 61 -3.37 11.64 -2.53
N THR A 62 -3.56 12.96 -2.56
CA THR A 62 -4.47 13.66 -1.66
C THR A 62 -5.92 13.25 -1.93
N ASP A 63 -6.31 13.20 -3.21
CA ASP A 63 -7.66 12.82 -3.63
C ASP A 63 -7.97 11.36 -3.26
N MET A 64 -7.01 10.46 -3.45
CA MET A 64 -7.13 9.06 -3.01
C MET A 64 -7.33 8.94 -1.50
N ASP A 65 -6.54 9.68 -0.71
CA ASP A 65 -6.66 9.65 0.74
C ASP A 65 -8.00 10.23 1.21
N MET A 66 -8.43 11.34 0.61
CA MET A 66 -9.73 11.95 0.85
C MET A 66 -10.89 11.03 0.46
N ALA A 67 -10.81 10.37 -0.69
CA ALA A 67 -11.83 9.44 -1.15
C ALA A 67 -11.95 8.25 -0.19
N LEU A 68 -10.84 7.69 0.26
CA LEU A 68 -10.83 6.59 1.23
C LEU A 68 -11.37 7.03 2.60
N ASP A 69 -11.06 8.26 3.06
CA ASP A 69 -11.64 8.82 4.30
C ASP A 69 -13.15 9.01 4.20
N ARG A 70 -13.65 9.32 3.00
CA ARG A 70 -15.08 9.41 2.74
C ARG A 70 -15.76 8.05 2.71
N VAL A 71 -15.12 7.03 2.14
CA VAL A 71 -15.69 5.68 1.99
C VAL A 71 -15.62 4.88 3.29
N VAL A 72 -14.54 5.03 4.05
CA VAL A 72 -14.31 4.37 5.34
C VAL A 72 -14.00 5.42 6.42
N PRO A 73 -14.99 6.21 6.87
CA PRO A 73 -14.78 7.20 7.90
C PRO A 73 -14.43 6.57 9.25
N GLU A 74 -13.42 7.08 9.93
CA GLU A 74 -13.04 6.65 11.28
C GLU A 74 -14.14 6.91 12.32
N SER A 75 -15.03 7.88 12.05
CA SER A 75 -16.10 8.30 12.95
C SER A 75 -17.39 7.46 12.86
N LEU A 76 -17.46 6.46 11.96
CA LEU A 76 -18.62 5.57 11.90
C LEU A 76 -18.74 4.71 13.17
N PRO A 77 -19.96 4.35 13.61
CA PRO A 77 -20.19 3.48 14.75
C PRO A 77 -19.91 2.02 14.35
N TRP A 78 -18.63 1.71 14.20
CA TRP A 78 -18.13 0.40 13.82
C TRP A 78 -18.52 -0.68 14.85
N GLU A 79 -18.90 -1.87 14.38
CA GLU A 79 -19.24 -2.99 15.25
C GLU A 79 -18.00 -3.79 15.70
N HIS A 80 -16.98 -3.89 14.85
CA HIS A 80 -15.75 -4.64 15.16
C HIS A 80 -14.68 -3.70 15.74
N VAL A 81 -14.76 -3.43 17.05
CA VAL A 81 -13.88 -2.47 17.76
C VAL A 81 -12.96 -3.14 18.79
N ASP A 82 -12.84 -4.46 18.74
CA ASP A 82 -12.05 -5.25 19.71
C ASP A 82 -10.56 -4.83 19.75
N GLU A 83 -10.04 -4.30 18.64
CA GLU A 83 -8.67 -3.78 18.52
C GLU A 83 -8.58 -2.25 18.69
N GLY A 84 -9.69 -1.58 19.01
CA GLY A 84 -9.83 -0.11 19.03
C GLY A 84 -10.64 0.40 17.82
N PRO A 85 -11.50 1.43 17.98
CA PRO A 85 -12.37 1.93 16.91
C PRO A 85 -11.59 2.45 15.70
N GLU A 86 -10.38 2.98 15.90
CA GLU A 86 -9.46 3.44 14.85
C GLU A 86 -8.84 2.30 14.04
N HIS A 87 -8.77 1.08 14.59
CA HIS A 87 -8.13 -0.06 13.95
C HIS A 87 -8.99 -0.67 12.82
N LEU A 88 -10.32 -0.66 12.97
CA LEU A 88 -11.20 -1.21 11.93
C LEU A 88 -11.16 -0.38 10.65
N ALA A 89 -11.27 0.95 10.77
CA ALA A 89 -11.21 1.84 9.62
C ALA A 89 -9.88 1.69 8.85
N ARG A 90 -8.77 1.46 9.57
CA ARG A 90 -7.47 1.15 8.96
C ARG A 90 -7.47 -0.19 8.23
N ASN A 91 -8.06 -1.22 8.83
CA ASN A 91 -8.14 -2.56 8.24
C ASN A 91 -9.06 -2.58 7.00
N LEU A 92 -10.13 -1.77 6.98
CA LEU A 92 -11.03 -1.69 5.83
C LEU A 92 -10.49 -0.81 4.70
N SER A 93 -9.81 0.29 5.03
CA SER A 93 -9.22 1.17 4.01
C SER A 93 -7.87 0.70 3.49
N HIS A 94 -7.21 -0.21 4.21
CA HIS A 94 -5.91 -0.79 3.88
C HIS A 94 -4.86 0.25 3.45
N ARG A 95 -4.66 1.31 4.25
CA ARG A 95 -3.70 2.37 3.94
C ARG A 95 -2.65 2.55 5.03
N VAL A 96 -1.37 2.57 4.62
CA VAL A 96 -0.18 2.87 5.44
C VAL A 96 0.84 3.55 4.54
#